data_AF-H0A9U4-F1
#
_entry.id   AF-H0A9U4-F1
#
_cell.length_a   1.000
_cell.length_b   1.000
_cell.length_c   1.000
_cell.angle_alpha   90.00
_cell.angle_beta   90.00
_cell.angle_gamma   90.00
#
_symmetry.space_group_name_H-M   'P 1'
#
loop_
_entity.id
_entity.type
_entity.pdbx_description
1 polymer ?
#
loop_
_entity_poly.entity_id
_entity_poly.type
_entity_poly.pdbx_seq_one_letter_code
_entity_poly.pdbx_strand_id
1 'polypeptide(L)'
;MVDRKQQVLMMGGGLMVAFGFMFMGAASLSGLTPSGTPQQDSGQQINATLPEQNYAENGFGLGVQEQAYLSVNNQVVFVNAIYQEDAEVFSDIEDIHEEFDGRVYFSKVNESDTDIDSDLQVSEFPEIIVVGDQQTQQSPYSLKRAENNRESVIEAICGSMRDVGDAAATCY
;
A
#
# COMPACT_ATOMS: atom_id res chain seq x y z
N MET A 1 -59.55 -18.09 -5.99
CA MET A 1 -58.87 -16.87 -6.49
C MET A 1 -59.00 -15.83 -5.38
N VAL A 2 -58.02 -15.54 -4.54
CA VAL A 2 -56.59 -15.27 -4.77
C VAL A 2 -55.72 -16.15 -3.86
N ASP A 3 -54.69 -16.75 -4.45
CA ASP A 3 -53.80 -17.76 -3.87
C ASP A 3 -52.49 -17.11 -3.38
N ARG A 4 -52.27 -17.18 -2.07
CA ARG A 4 -51.01 -17.44 -1.35
C ARG A 4 -49.67 -17.31 -2.12
N LYS A 5 -49.31 -16.11 -2.60
CA LYS A 5 -47.95 -15.81 -3.13
C LYS A 5 -47.47 -14.38 -2.86
N GLN A 6 -47.33 -14.00 -1.59
CA GLN A 6 -46.60 -12.78 -1.21
C GLN A 6 -45.75 -12.93 0.06
N GLN A 7 -45.27 -14.15 0.33
CA GLN A 7 -44.44 -14.49 1.51
C GLN A 7 -43.05 -15.05 1.14
N VAL A 8 -42.54 -14.76 -0.07
CA VAL A 8 -41.20 -15.20 -0.50
C VAL A 8 -40.45 -14.03 -1.12
N LEU A 9 -40.33 -12.94 -0.35
CA LEU A 9 -39.34 -11.89 -0.59
C LEU A 9 -38.62 -11.52 0.73
N MET A 10 -38.42 -12.53 1.58
CA MET A 10 -37.59 -12.48 2.79
C MET A 10 -36.76 -13.77 2.85
N MET A 11 -35.89 -13.98 1.87
CA MET A 11 -34.79 -14.96 1.93
C MET A 11 -33.97 -14.79 0.66
N GLY A 12 -32.91 -13.98 0.73
CA GLY A 12 -32.08 -13.73 -0.44
C GLY A 12 -30.95 -12.75 -0.18
N GLY A 13 -29.92 -13.21 0.52
CA GLY A 13 -28.53 -12.78 0.30
C GLY A 13 -28.08 -11.50 0.98
N GLY A 14 -27.08 -11.61 1.85
CA GLY A 14 -26.29 -10.47 2.31
C GLY A 14 -25.87 -10.57 3.77
N LEU A 15 -24.98 -11.51 4.06
CA LEU A 15 -24.23 -11.57 5.31
C LEU A 15 -23.48 -10.23 5.45
N MET A 16 -23.93 -9.33 6.32
CA MET A 16 -23.13 -8.17 6.69
C MET A 16 -21.97 -8.66 7.54
N VAL A 17 -20.84 -8.91 6.90
CA VAL A 17 -19.57 -9.08 7.61
C VAL A 17 -19.13 -7.68 8.02
N ALA A 18 -19.59 -7.27 9.20
CA ALA A 18 -19.02 -6.14 9.91
C ALA A 18 -17.63 -6.53 10.42
N PHE A 19 -16.59 -6.25 9.66
CA PHE A 19 -15.24 -6.11 10.23
C PHE A 19 -15.11 -4.69 10.75
N GLY A 20 -15.39 -4.53 12.04
CA GLY A 20 -15.13 -3.31 12.76
C GLY A 20 -13.63 -3.18 13.07
N PHE A 21 -13.04 -2.09 12.60
CA PHE A 21 -11.93 -1.44 13.30
C PHE A 21 -12.39 -0.03 13.68
N MET A 22 -13.11 0.07 14.79
CA MET A 22 -13.18 1.32 15.54
C MET A 22 -11.84 1.49 16.23
N PHE A 23 -10.91 2.24 15.63
CA PHE A 23 -9.78 2.78 16.39
C PHE A 23 -10.30 3.92 17.28
N MET A 24 -10.59 3.55 18.53
CA MET A 24 -10.73 4.46 19.66
C MET A 24 -9.36 5.12 19.93
N GLY A 25 -9.10 6.26 19.29
CA GLY A 25 -7.95 7.11 19.58
C GLY A 25 -8.30 8.23 20.56
N ALA A 26 -8.70 7.90 21.78
CA ALA A 26 -8.82 8.89 22.84
C ALA A 26 -7.67 8.74 23.84
N ALA A 27 -6.68 9.62 23.73
CA ALA A 27 -5.87 10.06 24.87
C ALA A 27 -5.31 11.47 24.62
N SER A 28 -6.20 12.46 24.58
CA SER A 28 -5.86 13.79 25.06
C SER A 28 -5.62 13.71 26.57
N LEU A 29 -4.37 13.57 27.00
CA LEU A 29 -3.96 13.74 28.39
C LEU A 29 -3.16 15.04 28.51
N SER A 30 -3.87 16.11 28.84
CA SER A 30 -3.26 17.34 29.34
C SER A 30 -2.87 17.16 30.81
N GLY A 31 -1.57 17.32 31.10
CA GLY A 31 -1.05 17.92 32.33
C GLY A 31 -0.68 16.98 33.49
N LEU A 32 0.64 16.81 33.69
CA LEU A 32 1.38 16.95 34.98
C LEU A 32 2.89 16.74 34.68
N THR A 33 3.68 17.82 34.61
CA THR A 33 5.13 17.85 34.29
C THR A 33 6.03 17.39 35.46
N PRO A 34 7.26 16.88 35.22
CA PRO A 34 8.41 17.78 35.31
C PRO A 34 9.52 17.54 34.27
N SER A 35 10.05 18.67 33.76
CA SER A 35 11.44 18.91 33.34
C SER A 35 12.16 17.81 32.55
N GLY A 36 12.09 17.95 31.24
CA GLY A 36 12.98 17.38 30.27
C GLY A 36 12.33 17.68 28.94
N THR A 37 12.82 18.66 28.21
CA THR A 37 12.43 18.87 26.81
C THR A 37 13.10 17.75 26.00
N PRO A 38 12.39 16.71 25.50
CA PRO A 38 12.81 16.20 24.21
C PRO A 38 12.39 17.28 23.22
N GLN A 39 13.38 17.84 22.55
CA GLN A 39 13.19 18.62 21.35
C GLN A 39 12.25 17.80 20.45
N GLN A 40 10.99 18.24 20.41
CA GLN A 40 9.96 17.69 19.54
C GLN A 40 10.38 18.17 18.16
N ASP A 41 11.26 17.39 17.55
CA ASP A 41 11.47 17.45 16.12
C ASP A 41 10.07 17.44 15.52
N SER A 42 9.79 18.43 14.70
CA SER A 42 8.46 18.71 14.19
C SER A 42 8.10 17.61 13.20
N GLY A 43 7.82 16.42 13.72
CA GLY A 43 7.41 15.25 12.97
C GLY A 43 6.12 15.65 12.28
N GLN A 44 6.24 15.96 10.98
CA GLN A 44 5.08 16.13 10.12
C GLN A 44 4.19 14.92 10.35
N GLN A 45 2.99 15.19 10.86
CA GLN A 45 2.00 14.15 11.03
C GLN A 45 1.62 13.70 9.62
N ILE A 46 2.22 12.59 9.17
CA ILE A 46 1.90 11.98 7.88
C ILE A 46 0.43 11.57 7.94
N ASN A 47 -0.41 12.28 7.20
CA ASN A 47 -1.85 12.05 7.15
C ASN A 47 -2.19 11.27 5.88
N ALA A 48 -1.81 10.00 5.85
CA ALA A 48 -2.07 9.10 4.73
C ALA A 48 -3.06 8.01 5.13
N THR A 49 -3.94 7.61 4.21
CA THR A 49 -4.91 6.53 4.41
C THR A 49 -4.64 5.41 3.41
N LEU A 50 -4.74 4.16 3.85
CA LEU A 50 -4.59 3.01 2.98
C LEU A 50 -5.68 3.05 1.88
N PRO A 51 -5.32 2.90 0.59
CA PRO A 51 -6.32 2.86 -0.47
C PRO A 51 -7.34 1.73 -0.25
N GLU A 52 -8.59 1.93 -0.67
CA GLU A 52 -9.62 0.89 -0.58
C GLU A 52 -9.41 -0.26 -1.59
N GLN A 53 -8.65 0.02 -2.66
CA GLN A 53 -8.37 -0.92 -3.74
C GLN A 53 -6.87 -1.16 -3.82
N ASN A 54 -6.51 -2.41 -4.09
CA ASN A 54 -5.13 -2.87 -4.24
C ASN A 54 -4.54 -2.61 -5.64
N TYR A 55 -5.34 -2.04 -6.55
CA TYR A 55 -4.93 -1.72 -7.91
C TYR A 55 -5.34 -0.29 -8.29
N ALA A 56 -4.45 0.44 -8.97
CA ALA A 56 -4.75 1.77 -9.53
C ALA A 56 -4.01 2.05 -10.85
N GLU A 57 -4.66 2.72 -11.80
CA GLU A 57 -4.08 3.04 -13.12
C GLU A 57 -3.38 4.41 -13.19
N ASN A 58 -3.58 5.26 -12.18
CA ASN A 58 -3.03 6.62 -12.12
C ASN A 58 -2.30 6.87 -10.79
N GLY A 59 -1.67 5.83 -10.24
CA GLY A 59 -1.12 5.88 -8.89
C GLY A 59 -2.19 5.96 -7.78
N PHE A 60 -1.74 5.94 -6.54
CA PHE A 60 -2.60 6.10 -5.35
C PHE A 60 -2.67 7.55 -4.84
N GLY A 61 -1.99 8.50 -5.51
CA GLY A 61 -1.83 9.86 -5.01
C GLY A 61 -1.03 9.94 -3.70
N LEU A 62 -0.13 8.98 -3.48
CA LEU A 62 0.70 8.85 -2.29
C LEU A 62 2.17 8.95 -2.68
N GLY A 63 2.92 9.80 -1.98
CA GLY A 63 4.37 9.87 -2.12
C GLY A 63 5.09 8.68 -1.46
N VAL A 64 6.39 8.53 -1.70
CA VAL A 64 7.18 7.40 -1.18
C VAL A 64 7.12 7.32 0.35
N GLN A 65 7.19 8.46 1.04
CA GLN A 65 7.14 8.51 2.50
C GLN A 65 5.79 8.08 3.07
N GLU A 66 4.69 8.43 2.38
CA GLU A 66 3.33 8.05 2.78
C GLU A 66 3.09 6.56 2.54
N GLN A 67 3.55 6.04 1.39
CA GLN A 67 3.54 4.61 1.09
C GLN A 67 4.33 3.83 2.14
N ALA A 68 5.57 4.25 2.44
CA ALA A 68 6.38 3.63 3.48
C ALA A 68 5.69 3.64 4.86
N TYR A 69 5.12 4.77 5.26
CA TYR A 69 4.36 4.89 6.50
C TYR A 69 3.18 3.90 6.52
N LEU A 70 2.42 3.79 5.45
CA LEU A 70 1.30 2.85 5.34
C LEU A 70 1.76 1.39 5.31
N SER A 71 2.88 1.08 4.65
CA SER A 71 3.49 -0.25 4.61
C SER A 71 3.77 -0.79 6.00
N VAL A 72 4.39 0.03 6.87
CA VAL A 72 4.69 -0.34 8.25
C VAL A 72 3.40 -0.59 9.05
N ASN A 73 2.47 0.37 8.99
CA ASN A 73 1.29 0.35 9.88
C ASN A 73 0.25 -0.69 9.48
N ASN A 74 0.17 -1.05 8.20
CA ASN A 74 -0.83 -1.97 7.66
C ASN A 74 -0.25 -3.31 7.23
N GLN A 75 1.07 -3.50 7.35
CA GLN A 75 1.79 -4.67 6.87
C GLN A 75 1.54 -4.98 5.38
N VAL A 76 1.71 -3.96 4.55
CA VAL A 76 1.50 -4.00 3.09
C VAL A 76 2.75 -3.56 2.34
N VAL A 77 2.76 -3.76 1.03
CA VAL A 77 3.82 -3.31 0.12
C VAL A 77 3.19 -2.59 -1.06
N PHE A 78 3.79 -1.49 -1.50
CA PHE A 78 3.37 -0.75 -2.69
C PHE A 78 4.30 -1.06 -3.86
N VAL A 79 3.73 -1.36 -5.02
CA VAL A 79 4.43 -1.59 -6.28
C VAL A 79 4.03 -0.48 -7.23
N ASN A 80 4.99 0.36 -7.60
CA ASN A 80 4.80 1.48 -8.50
C ASN A 80 5.45 1.12 -9.84
N ALA A 81 4.62 0.81 -10.83
CA ALA A 81 5.04 0.58 -12.20
C ALA A 81 4.95 1.89 -12.98
N ILE A 82 6.09 2.52 -13.21
CA ILE A 82 6.21 3.87 -13.77
C ILE A 82 6.54 3.77 -15.25
N TYR A 83 5.68 4.34 -16.10
CA TYR A 83 5.85 4.36 -17.56
C TYR A 83 5.97 5.79 -18.08
N GLN A 84 6.60 5.95 -19.25
CA GLN A 84 6.67 7.24 -19.95
C GLN A 84 5.68 7.31 -21.12
N GLU A 85 5.74 6.34 -22.04
CA GLU A 85 4.98 6.38 -23.29
C GLU A 85 3.83 5.36 -23.35
N ASP A 86 4.03 4.16 -22.79
CA ASP A 86 3.08 3.05 -22.94
C ASP A 86 2.88 2.31 -21.61
N ALA A 87 1.65 2.29 -21.11
CA ALA A 87 1.27 1.58 -19.89
C ALA A 87 1.11 0.07 -20.11
N GLU A 88 0.87 -0.37 -21.35
CA GLU A 88 0.64 -1.78 -21.70
C GLU A 88 1.90 -2.62 -21.53
N VAL A 89 3.06 -1.98 -21.40
CA VAL A 89 4.34 -2.62 -21.10
C VAL A 89 4.28 -3.45 -19.80
N PHE A 90 3.36 -3.14 -18.88
CA PHE A 90 3.17 -3.84 -17.61
C PHE A 90 1.97 -4.82 -17.59
N SER A 91 1.34 -5.09 -18.74
CA SER A 91 0.16 -5.96 -18.81
C SER A 91 0.38 -7.37 -18.24
N ASP A 92 1.60 -7.92 -18.36
CA ASP A 92 1.93 -9.26 -17.86
C ASP A 92 2.10 -9.36 -16.32
N ILE A 93 2.10 -8.23 -15.62
CA ILE A 93 2.34 -8.14 -14.17
C ILE A 93 1.22 -7.41 -13.42
N GLU A 94 0.17 -6.94 -14.08
CA GLU A 94 -0.86 -6.11 -13.44
C GLU A 94 -1.68 -6.84 -12.38
N ASP A 95 -1.87 -8.14 -12.56
CA ASP A 95 -2.62 -9.04 -11.68
C ASP A 95 -1.78 -9.57 -10.50
N ILE A 96 -0.48 -9.24 -10.43
CA ILE A 96 0.43 -9.78 -9.41
C ILE A 96 -0.06 -9.52 -7.99
N HIS A 97 -0.78 -8.42 -7.77
CA HIS A 97 -1.30 -8.04 -6.46
C HIS A 97 -2.34 -9.03 -5.91
N GLU A 98 -3.02 -9.78 -6.78
CA GLU A 98 -4.03 -10.78 -6.40
C GLU A 98 -3.40 -12.00 -5.72
N GLU A 99 -2.11 -12.27 -5.95
CA GLU A 99 -1.39 -13.43 -5.40
C GLU A 99 -1.01 -13.27 -3.91
N PHE A 100 -1.12 -12.05 -3.36
CA PHE A 100 -0.57 -11.70 -2.05
C PHE A 100 -1.63 -11.39 -0.99
N ASP A 101 -2.80 -12.04 -1.05
CA ASP A 101 -3.87 -11.94 -0.03
C ASP A 101 -4.26 -10.49 0.34
N GLY A 102 -4.23 -9.57 -0.64
CA GLY A 102 -4.56 -8.15 -0.43
C GLY A 102 -3.47 -7.32 0.29
N ARG A 103 -2.23 -7.84 0.38
CA ARG A 103 -1.09 -7.15 1.00
C ARG A 103 -0.22 -6.38 0.01
N VAL A 104 -0.44 -6.55 -1.29
CA VAL A 104 0.24 -5.79 -2.34
C VAL A 104 -0.71 -4.75 -2.91
N TYR A 105 -0.22 -3.52 -3.01
CA TYR A 105 -0.89 -2.41 -3.67
C TYR A 105 -0.12 -2.08 -4.94
N PHE A 106 -0.66 -2.47 -6.08
CA PHE A 106 -0.04 -2.25 -7.38
C PHE A 106 -0.62 -1.00 -8.03
N SER A 107 0.23 -0.13 -8.56
CA SER A 107 -0.23 0.97 -9.40
C SER A 107 0.60 1.12 -10.66
N LYS A 108 -0.08 1.36 -11.76
CA LYS A 108 0.52 1.94 -12.98
C LYS A 108 0.42 3.46 -12.86
N VAL A 109 1.47 4.18 -13.24
CA VAL A 109 1.46 5.66 -13.21
C VAL A 109 2.42 6.20 -14.26
N ASN A 110 2.04 7.32 -14.89
CA ASN A 110 2.94 8.01 -15.81
C ASN A 110 4.05 8.73 -15.02
N GLU A 111 5.27 8.79 -15.55
CA GLU A 111 6.38 9.56 -14.94
C GLU A 111 5.98 11.02 -14.62
N SER A 112 5.11 11.62 -15.44
CA SER A 112 4.70 13.02 -15.29
C SER A 112 3.64 13.23 -14.20
N ASP A 113 3.02 12.15 -13.73
CA ASP A 113 1.90 12.16 -12.79
C ASP A 113 2.29 11.64 -11.39
N THR A 114 3.58 11.37 -11.17
CA THR A 114 4.11 10.90 -9.89
C THR A 114 5.34 11.70 -9.48
N ASP A 115 5.54 11.89 -8.18
CA ASP A 115 6.76 12.52 -7.65
C ASP A 115 7.82 11.47 -7.24
N ILE A 116 7.50 10.17 -7.39
CA ILE A 116 8.35 9.05 -6.95
C ILE A 116 9.68 9.00 -7.72
N ASP A 117 9.67 9.38 -8.99
CA ASP A 117 10.85 9.44 -9.85
C ASP A 117 11.88 10.48 -9.34
N SER A 118 11.39 11.63 -8.89
CA SER A 118 12.19 12.76 -8.41
C SER A 118 12.88 12.47 -7.09
N ASP A 119 12.21 11.74 -6.19
CA ASP A 119 12.75 11.31 -4.90
C ASP A 119 13.81 10.20 -5.06
N LEU A 120 13.73 9.39 -6.13
CA LEU A 120 14.53 8.17 -6.30
C LEU A 120 15.56 8.20 -7.43
N GLN A 121 15.73 9.36 -8.07
CA GLN A 121 16.66 9.58 -9.21
C GLN A 121 16.45 8.54 -10.32
N VAL A 122 15.20 8.28 -10.67
CA VAL A 122 14.86 7.41 -11.80
C VAL A 122 15.12 8.19 -13.09
N SER A 123 15.99 7.65 -13.95
CA SER A 123 16.36 8.29 -15.22
C SER A 123 16.08 7.43 -16.45
N GLU A 124 15.60 6.20 -16.25
CA GLU A 124 15.31 5.23 -17.30
C GLU A 124 13.92 4.65 -17.03
N PHE A 125 13.10 4.53 -18.08
CA PHE A 125 11.74 4.01 -18.03
C PHE A 125 11.56 2.93 -19.12
N PRO A 126 10.65 1.96 -18.95
CA PRO A 126 9.79 1.74 -17.77
C PRO A 126 10.59 1.28 -16.54
N GLU A 127 10.12 1.65 -15.34
CA GLU A 127 10.75 1.29 -14.07
C GLU A 127 9.70 0.74 -13.09
N ILE A 128 10.06 -0.27 -12.30
CA ILE A 128 9.20 -0.81 -11.25
C ILE A 128 9.87 -0.63 -9.89
N ILE A 129 9.18 0.07 -8.99
CA ILE A 129 9.68 0.40 -7.67
C ILE A 129 8.76 -0.16 -6.60
N VAL A 130 9.33 -1.00 -5.74
CA VAL A 130 8.64 -1.63 -4.62
C VAL A 130 9.03 -0.91 -3.34
N VAL A 131 8.03 -0.35 -2.65
CA VAL A 131 8.16 0.39 -1.40
C VAL A 131 7.60 -0.44 -0.25
N GLY A 132 8.46 -0.79 0.71
CA GLY A 132 8.11 -1.58 1.89
C GLY A 132 8.63 -0.99 3.18
N ASP A 133 8.30 -1.64 4.29
CA ASP A 133 8.83 -1.32 5.62
C ASP A 133 10.22 -1.92 5.79
N GLN A 134 11.25 -1.07 5.92
CA GLN A 134 12.41 -1.34 6.76
C GLN A 134 13.28 -0.10 6.85
N GLN A 135 13.75 0.23 8.05
CA GLN A 135 14.91 1.12 8.18
C GLN A 135 16.16 0.37 7.72
N THR A 136 16.45 0.44 6.43
CA THR A 136 17.75 0.02 5.91
C THR A 136 18.82 0.97 6.47
N GLN A 137 20.10 0.56 6.50
CA GLN A 137 21.19 1.45 6.95
C GLN A 137 21.32 2.73 6.08
N GLN A 138 20.64 2.77 4.92
CA GLN A 138 20.75 3.82 3.91
C GLN A 138 19.46 4.63 3.72
N SER A 139 18.30 4.14 4.17
CA SER A 139 16.99 4.79 4.02
C SER A 139 16.04 4.38 5.14
N PRO A 140 15.17 5.28 5.62
CA PRO A 140 14.16 4.94 6.64
C PRO A 140 13.09 3.94 6.18
N TYR A 141 13.09 3.55 4.90
CA TYR A 141 12.19 2.57 4.30
C TYR A 141 12.89 1.69 3.26
N SER A 142 12.30 0.54 2.93
CA SER A 142 12.83 -0.41 1.95
C SER A 142 12.41 0.01 0.55
N LEU A 143 13.39 0.11 -0.35
CA LEU A 143 13.20 0.38 -1.76
C LEU A 143 13.87 -0.72 -2.56
N LYS A 144 13.08 -1.39 -3.40
CA LYS A 144 13.60 -2.40 -4.34
C LYS A 144 13.16 -2.04 -5.75
N ARG A 145 14.06 -2.24 -6.70
CA ARG A 145 13.78 -2.12 -8.13
C ARG A 145 13.58 -3.51 -8.69
N ALA A 146 12.65 -3.67 -9.61
CA ALA A 146 12.39 -4.92 -10.30
C ALA A 146 12.50 -4.72 -11.81
N GLU A 147 12.94 -5.76 -12.50
CA GLU A 147 12.81 -5.83 -13.94
C GLU A 147 11.34 -6.02 -14.31
N ASN A 148 10.96 -5.61 -15.53
CA ASN A 148 9.61 -5.81 -16.05
C ASN A 148 9.35 -7.26 -16.47
N ASN A 149 9.37 -8.16 -15.48
CA ASN A 149 8.93 -9.54 -15.60
C ASN A 149 8.40 -10.01 -14.24
N ARG A 150 7.44 -10.93 -14.29
CA ARG A 150 6.71 -11.39 -13.10
C ARG A 150 7.62 -11.91 -11.99
N GLU A 151 8.63 -12.71 -12.34
CA GLU A 151 9.55 -13.32 -11.35
C GLU A 151 10.35 -12.25 -10.59
N SER A 152 10.91 -11.27 -11.29
CA SER A 152 11.66 -10.18 -10.67
C SER A 152 10.78 -9.32 -9.77
N VAL A 153 9.53 -9.05 -10.17
CA VAL A 153 8.58 -8.27 -9.36
C VAL A 153 8.19 -9.05 -8.10
N ILE A 154 7.91 -10.36 -8.20
CA ILE A 154 7.65 -11.22 -7.04
C ILE A 154 8.86 -11.22 -6.09
N GLU A 155 10.07 -11.36 -6.60
CA GLU A 155 11.28 -11.34 -5.79
C GLU A 155 11.44 -10.00 -5.05
N ALA A 156 11.18 -8.88 -5.72
CA ALA A 156 11.21 -7.56 -5.12
C ALA A 156 10.11 -7.39 -4.04
N ILE A 157 8.86 -7.76 -4.33
CA ILE A 157 7.75 -7.77 -3.38
C ILE A 157 8.11 -8.60 -2.16
N CYS A 158 8.55 -9.83 -2.35
CA CYS A 158 8.88 -10.73 -1.26
C CYS A 158 10.09 -10.30 -0.47
N GLY A 159 11.08 -9.71 -1.14
CA GLY A 159 12.18 -9.03 -0.48
C GLY A 159 11.66 -7.95 0.47
N SER A 160 10.74 -7.09 0.00
CA SER A 160 10.16 -6.02 0.81
C SER A 160 9.19 -6.53 1.88
N MET A 161 8.41 -7.59 1.64
CA MET A 161 7.49 -8.18 2.61
C MET A 161 8.20 -8.88 3.76
N ARG A 162 9.34 -9.53 3.50
CA ARG A 162 10.19 -10.10 4.56
C ARG A 162 10.67 -9.04 5.54
N ASP A 163 10.72 -7.79 5.08
CA ASP A 163 11.08 -6.65 5.89
C ASP A 163 9.86 -6.08 6.67
N VAL A 164 8.62 -6.39 6.24
CA VAL A 164 7.34 -5.91 6.80
C VAL A 164 6.65 -6.96 7.70
N GLY A 165 7.16 -7.16 8.92
CA GLY A 165 6.45 -7.89 9.99
C GLY A 165 5.88 -9.28 9.60
N ASP A 166 4.59 -9.50 9.85
CA ASP A 166 3.91 -10.79 9.61
C ASP A 166 3.61 -11.06 8.11
N ALA A 167 3.80 -10.07 7.23
CA ALA A 167 3.63 -10.24 5.77
C ALA A 167 4.70 -11.18 5.16
N ALA A 168 5.78 -11.45 5.89
CA ALA A 168 6.80 -12.43 5.51
C ALA A 168 6.23 -13.84 5.24
N ALA A 169 5.08 -14.19 5.83
CA ALA A 169 4.43 -15.48 5.64
C ALA A 169 3.76 -15.65 4.26
N THR A 170 3.61 -14.61 3.46
CA THR A 170 3.07 -14.73 2.10
C THR A 170 4.14 -15.18 1.09
N CYS A 171 5.42 -15.05 1.45
CA CYS A 171 6.56 -15.28 0.57
C CYS A 171 7.42 -16.48 1.03
N TYR A 172 7.12 -17.67 0.51
CA TYR A 172 7.84 -18.93 0.80
C TYR A 172 8.61 -19.47 -0.40
#